data_AF-K6GTF2-F1
#
_entry.id   AF-K6GTF2-F1
#
_cell.length_a   1.000
_cell.length_b   1.000
_cell.length_c   1.000
_cell.angle_alpha   90.00
_cell.angle_beta   90.00
_cell.angle_gamma   90.00
#
_symmetry.space_group_name_H-M   'P 1'
#
loop_
_entity.id
_entity.type
_entity.pdbx_description
1 polymer ?
#
loop_
_entity_poly.entity_id
_entity_poly.type
_entity_poly.pdbx_seq_one_letter_code
_entity_poly.pdbx_strand_id
1 'polypeptide(L)'
;MDDTASLDRDGRFAACLERLEELKAVKARREVLEERVFLEFLRANRGRINEFPLLETEQQSLMDMLLRRAEGLHPGHAFLKEHFSTYLIELNHWGKAKAVGDAGAQEKLARRLERQETILTKCLQGAVYASSLVKDNFSDAVIRHFGENSLVKIEEITATMVFDELYWRAYIDRFIKEEVRGAYDGILAVRRYRLLREGQLLIVAFPFDAVLEGLKGTTKAISKTRVQSSFEEAVNGDDGRLNAEAVLSLCLRADLGDADKRLDRDELTFAARVGAMDAVAGEYREALTDASEDAEEKREILGELCVALAIGAMVSLRVVREDFSKALRDFSAKEVAWLVQAAGYFEAKRLGNVLEHVMELDFALLLREKGEADAARIQVKPARTRRAAKAEVDALAEAGLNKIRRKQFFDDDPDQPESLLWRAKNPAEFQEKLKLFQIEPELAKALVVLWEEAGFKVDLYLCINLAALGKVATNLSARVAEILGRYGIAPPGAADPAKARRDA
;
A
#
# COMPACT_ATOMS: atom_id res chain seq x y z
N MET A 1 3.59 -16.09 -30.28
CA MET A 1 4.45 -17.22 -30.68
C MET A 1 4.57 -18.11 -29.46
N ASP A 2 3.79 -19.20 -29.47
CA ASP A 2 3.81 -20.26 -28.47
C ASP A 2 5.08 -21.09 -28.66
N ASP A 3 6.10 -20.85 -27.84
CA ASP A 3 7.05 -21.90 -27.48
C ASP A 3 6.83 -22.18 -25.98
N THR A 4 5.99 -23.17 -25.74
CA THR A 4 5.44 -23.50 -24.42
C THR A 4 6.25 -24.57 -23.68
N ALA A 5 7.36 -25.05 -24.25
CA ALA A 5 8.22 -26.03 -23.61
C ALA A 5 9.15 -25.38 -22.57
N SER A 6 9.16 -25.92 -21.34
CA SER A 6 10.20 -25.59 -20.38
C SER A 6 11.55 -26.04 -20.96
N LEU A 7 12.52 -25.12 -21.03
CA LEU A 7 13.88 -25.47 -21.42
C LEU A 7 14.47 -26.45 -20.41
N ASP A 8 15.20 -27.44 -20.89
CA ASP A 8 16.02 -28.31 -20.07
C ASP A 8 17.22 -27.55 -19.49
N ARG A 9 18.01 -28.21 -18.63
CA ARG A 9 19.14 -27.57 -17.93
C ARG A 9 20.10 -26.86 -18.89
N ASP A 10 20.55 -27.58 -19.91
CA ASP A 10 21.55 -27.08 -20.84
C ASP A 10 20.96 -26.05 -21.80
N GLY A 11 19.68 -26.15 -22.16
CA GLY A 11 18.94 -25.17 -22.94
C GLY A 11 18.81 -23.83 -22.23
N ARG A 12 18.55 -23.82 -20.91
CA ARG A 12 18.52 -22.59 -20.12
C ARG A 12 19.88 -21.90 -20.08
N PHE A 13 20.94 -22.66 -19.85
CA PHE A 13 22.30 -22.11 -19.87
C PHE A 13 22.67 -21.58 -21.26
N ALA A 14 22.29 -22.29 -22.32
CA ALA A 14 22.54 -21.86 -23.68
C ALA A 14 21.85 -20.53 -24.01
N ALA A 15 20.57 -20.36 -23.65
CA ALA A 15 19.82 -19.12 -23.89
C ALA A 15 20.48 -17.90 -23.20
N CYS A 16 20.84 -18.04 -21.92
CA CYS A 16 21.52 -16.98 -21.20
C CYS A 16 22.93 -16.70 -21.75
N LEU A 17 23.66 -17.74 -22.16
CA LEU A 17 25.01 -17.61 -22.71
C LEU A 17 24.98 -16.89 -24.06
N GLU A 18 24.05 -17.25 -24.94
CA GLU A 18 23.86 -16.59 -26.24
C GLU A 18 23.63 -15.10 -26.04
N ARG A 19 22.68 -14.73 -25.16
CA ARG A 19 22.43 -13.32 -24.82
C ARG A 19 23.67 -12.62 -24.27
N LEU A 20 24.43 -13.29 -23.41
CA LEU A 20 25.67 -12.75 -22.85
C LEU A 20 26.73 -12.49 -23.93
N GLU A 21 26.88 -13.40 -24.89
CA GLU A 21 27.83 -13.30 -26.00
C GLU A 21 27.44 -12.20 -26.99
N GLU A 22 26.16 -12.09 -27.35
CA GLU A 22 25.62 -10.98 -28.15
C GLU A 22 25.99 -9.62 -27.55
N LEU A 23 25.75 -9.46 -26.24
CA LEU A 23 25.99 -8.19 -25.53
C LEU A 23 27.48 -7.87 -25.38
N LYS A 24 28.33 -8.90 -25.23
CA LYS A 24 29.79 -8.74 -25.27
C LYS A 24 30.27 -8.32 -26.66
N ALA A 25 29.71 -8.89 -27.73
CA ALA A 25 30.11 -8.57 -29.10
C ALA A 25 29.87 -7.09 -29.44
N VAL A 26 28.75 -6.52 -28.97
CA VAL A 26 28.42 -5.09 -29.14
C VAL A 26 29.05 -4.19 -28.07
N LYS A 27 29.88 -4.73 -27.17
CA LYS A 27 30.51 -4.01 -26.05
C LYS A 27 29.49 -3.24 -25.21
N ALA A 28 28.36 -3.88 -24.90
CA ALA A 28 27.33 -3.29 -24.04
C ALA A 28 27.93 -2.88 -22.69
N ARG A 29 27.42 -1.78 -22.12
CA ARG A 29 27.78 -1.38 -20.75
C ARG A 29 27.40 -2.50 -19.78
N ARG A 30 28.19 -2.67 -18.72
CA ARG A 30 27.98 -3.72 -17.70
C ARG A 30 26.54 -3.76 -17.17
N GLU A 31 25.93 -2.60 -16.96
CA GLU A 31 24.58 -2.49 -16.41
C GLU A 31 23.53 -3.02 -17.38
N VAL A 32 23.62 -2.59 -18.66
CA VAL A 32 22.75 -3.07 -19.74
C VAL A 32 22.95 -4.58 -19.96
N LEU A 33 24.19 -5.06 -19.82
CA LEU A 33 24.50 -6.48 -19.93
C LEU A 33 23.82 -7.27 -18.80
N GLU A 34 24.00 -6.85 -17.55
CA GLU A 34 23.42 -7.50 -16.38
C GLU A 34 21.88 -7.50 -16.47
N GLU A 35 21.26 -6.38 -16.82
CA GLU A 35 19.81 -6.26 -16.99
C GLU A 35 19.28 -7.21 -18.07
N ARG A 36 19.86 -7.19 -19.28
CA ARG A 36 19.35 -8.00 -20.39
C ARG A 36 19.61 -9.49 -20.21
N VAL A 37 20.72 -9.88 -19.60
CA VAL A 37 20.98 -11.29 -19.29
C VAL A 37 20.05 -11.77 -18.17
N PHE A 38 19.76 -10.95 -17.17
CA PHE A 38 18.84 -11.36 -16.10
C PHE A 38 17.39 -11.44 -16.59
N LEU A 39 16.98 -10.60 -17.56
CA LEU A 39 15.68 -10.76 -18.24
C LEU A 39 15.61 -12.07 -19.02
N GLU A 40 16.68 -12.45 -19.72
CA GLU A 40 16.76 -13.75 -20.40
C GLU A 40 16.74 -14.91 -19.38
N PHE A 41 17.43 -14.75 -18.25
CA PHE A 41 17.40 -15.70 -17.14
C PHE A 41 15.99 -15.92 -16.59
N LEU A 42 15.23 -14.84 -16.38
CA LEU A 42 13.83 -14.90 -15.97
C LEU A 42 12.99 -15.71 -16.97
N ARG A 43 13.12 -15.40 -18.26
CA ARG A 43 12.36 -16.07 -19.34
C ARG A 43 12.74 -17.56 -19.48
N ALA A 44 14.03 -17.87 -19.45
CA ALA A 44 14.54 -19.24 -19.52
C ALA A 44 14.06 -20.09 -18.33
N ASN A 45 13.88 -19.48 -17.16
CA ASN A 45 13.44 -20.16 -15.94
C ASN A 45 11.92 -20.09 -15.69
N ARG A 46 11.11 -19.68 -16.68
CA ARG A 46 9.65 -19.53 -16.52
C ARG A 46 8.94 -20.75 -15.90
N GLY A 47 9.38 -21.97 -16.24
CA GLY A 47 8.78 -23.22 -15.76
C GLY A 47 9.11 -23.56 -14.31
N ARG A 48 10.05 -22.82 -13.70
CA ARG A 48 10.51 -22.99 -12.32
C ARG A 48 9.98 -21.88 -11.39
N ILE A 49 9.17 -20.96 -11.94
CA ILE A 49 8.53 -19.86 -11.21
C ILE A 49 7.03 -20.14 -11.19
N ASN A 50 6.47 -20.39 -10.01
CA ASN A 50 5.10 -20.83 -9.82
C ASN A 50 4.08 -19.81 -10.38
N GLU A 51 4.36 -18.52 -10.21
CA GLU A 51 3.48 -17.38 -10.58
C GLU A 51 4.12 -16.50 -11.65
N PHE A 52 4.59 -17.13 -12.74
CA PHE A 52 5.38 -16.41 -13.74
C PHE A 52 4.64 -15.17 -14.31
N PRO A 53 5.29 -13.98 -14.33
CA PRO A 53 4.71 -12.76 -14.89
C PRO A 53 4.55 -12.86 -16.41
N LEU A 54 3.31 -12.91 -16.88
CA LEU A 54 3.01 -13.08 -18.30
C LEU A 54 3.22 -11.80 -19.11
N LEU A 55 3.00 -10.64 -18.49
CA LEU A 55 3.14 -9.35 -19.15
C LEU A 55 4.61 -8.89 -19.16
N GLU A 56 5.04 -8.30 -20.28
CA GLU A 56 6.39 -7.74 -20.39
C GLU A 56 6.62 -6.59 -19.40
N THR A 57 5.58 -5.80 -19.10
CA THR A 57 5.62 -4.74 -18.09
C THR A 57 5.88 -5.31 -16.69
N GLU A 58 5.28 -6.44 -16.35
CA GLU A 58 5.51 -7.12 -15.07
C GLU A 58 6.90 -7.75 -14.99
N GLN A 59 7.39 -8.33 -16.09
CA GLN A 59 8.77 -8.82 -16.18
C GLN A 59 9.75 -7.67 -15.95
N GLN A 60 9.57 -6.54 -16.64
CA GLN A 60 10.40 -5.36 -16.45
C GLN A 60 10.29 -4.79 -15.03
N SER A 61 9.11 -4.83 -14.41
CA SER A 61 8.93 -4.40 -13.02
C SER A 61 9.81 -5.18 -12.06
N LEU A 62 9.87 -6.51 -12.21
CA LEU A 62 10.73 -7.35 -11.37
C LEU A 62 12.21 -7.06 -11.62
N MET A 63 12.59 -6.81 -12.88
CA MET A 63 13.94 -6.39 -13.25
C MET A 63 14.35 -5.11 -12.52
N ASP A 64 13.52 -4.09 -12.61
CA ASP A 64 13.77 -2.76 -12.04
C ASP A 64 13.77 -2.78 -10.51
N MET A 65 13.03 -3.71 -9.90
CA MET A 65 13.06 -3.96 -8.46
C MET A 65 14.34 -4.65 -8.01
N LEU A 66 14.70 -5.78 -8.63
CA LEU A 66 15.77 -6.64 -8.15
C LEU A 66 17.17 -6.14 -8.52
N LEU A 67 17.30 -5.44 -9.65
CA LEU A 67 18.58 -4.90 -10.14
C LEU A 67 18.75 -3.41 -9.82
N ARG A 68 17.89 -2.84 -8.97
CA ARG A 68 17.93 -1.42 -8.63
C ARG A 68 19.32 -1.00 -8.13
N ARG A 69 19.75 0.18 -8.55
CA ARG A 69 21.03 0.80 -8.16
C ARG A 69 20.74 2.19 -7.60
N ALA A 70 20.69 2.29 -6.28
CA ALA A 70 20.48 3.54 -5.57
C ALA A 70 21.33 3.55 -4.29
N GLU A 71 21.55 4.74 -3.73
CA GLU A 71 22.12 4.85 -2.38
C GLU A 71 21.08 4.42 -1.34
N GLY A 72 21.51 3.72 -0.29
CA GLY A 72 20.62 3.30 0.79
C GLY A 72 19.70 2.11 0.48
N LEU A 73 20.04 1.30 -0.54
CA LEU A 73 19.32 0.07 -0.87
C LEU A 73 19.27 -0.94 0.29
N HIS A 74 18.26 -1.81 0.23
CA HIS A 74 18.16 -2.96 1.12
C HIS A 74 19.40 -3.87 0.96
N PRO A 75 20.03 -4.36 2.05
CA PRO A 75 21.23 -5.20 1.99
C PRO A 75 21.10 -6.43 1.07
N GLY A 76 19.88 -6.98 0.96
CA GLY A 76 19.55 -8.07 0.05
C GLY A 76 19.86 -7.81 -1.45
N HIS A 77 20.01 -6.55 -1.89
CA HIS A 77 20.49 -6.27 -3.25
C HIS A 77 21.95 -6.69 -3.44
N ALA A 78 22.77 -6.63 -2.40
CA ALA A 78 24.16 -7.10 -2.46
C ALA A 78 24.21 -8.62 -2.64
N PHE A 79 23.39 -9.35 -1.89
CA PHE A 79 23.22 -10.81 -2.03
C PHE A 79 22.83 -11.19 -3.47
N LEU A 80 21.78 -10.57 -4.01
CA LEU A 80 21.35 -10.79 -5.40
C LEU A 80 22.46 -10.50 -6.41
N LYS A 81 23.16 -9.37 -6.24
CA LYS A 81 24.25 -8.96 -7.13
C LYS A 81 25.42 -9.93 -7.09
N GLU A 82 25.76 -10.45 -5.92
CA GLU A 82 26.84 -11.42 -5.73
C GLU A 82 26.52 -12.75 -6.42
N HIS A 83 25.34 -13.32 -6.16
CA HIS A 83 24.89 -14.56 -6.79
C HIS A 83 24.77 -14.41 -8.31
N PHE A 84 24.24 -13.28 -8.80
CA PHE A 84 24.13 -13.05 -10.23
C PHE A 84 25.50 -12.83 -10.89
N SER A 85 26.41 -12.11 -10.25
CA SER A 85 27.79 -11.96 -10.74
C SER A 85 28.49 -13.32 -10.83
N THR A 86 28.30 -14.17 -9.82
CA THR A 86 28.84 -15.54 -9.80
C THR A 86 28.24 -16.37 -10.93
N TYR A 87 26.92 -16.33 -11.12
CA TYR A 87 26.24 -16.97 -12.24
C TYR A 87 26.83 -16.56 -13.59
N LEU A 88 27.02 -15.26 -13.84
CA LEU A 88 27.61 -14.77 -15.10
C LEU A 88 29.04 -15.28 -15.34
N ILE A 89 29.85 -15.36 -14.29
CA ILE A 89 31.22 -15.88 -14.36
C ILE A 89 31.20 -17.36 -14.70
N GLU A 90 30.40 -18.14 -13.99
CA GLU A 90 30.26 -19.59 -14.21
C GLU A 90 29.68 -19.89 -15.60
N LEU A 91 28.75 -19.07 -16.08
CA LEU A 91 28.12 -19.20 -17.40
C LEU A 91 29.15 -19.03 -18.51
N ASN A 92 30.00 -18.01 -18.38
CA ASN A 92 31.09 -17.76 -19.30
C ASN A 92 32.14 -18.87 -19.27
N HIS A 93 32.46 -19.43 -18.10
CA HIS A 93 33.38 -20.57 -18.01
C HIS A 93 32.78 -21.84 -18.61
N TRP A 94 31.49 -22.08 -18.40
CA TRP A 94 30.77 -23.22 -18.98
C TRP A 94 30.75 -23.14 -20.51
N GLY A 95 30.47 -21.96 -21.08
CA GLY A 95 30.53 -21.75 -22.52
C GLY A 95 31.91 -22.05 -23.11
N LYS A 96 32.99 -21.64 -22.42
CA LYS A 96 34.37 -21.96 -22.82
C LYS A 96 34.66 -23.47 -22.75
N ALA A 97 34.27 -24.14 -21.67
CA ALA A 97 34.47 -25.58 -21.50
C ALA A 97 33.73 -26.39 -22.60
N LYS A 98 32.50 -25.97 -22.93
CA LYS A 98 31.70 -26.53 -24.03
C LYS A 98 32.39 -26.33 -25.38
N ALA A 99 32.94 -25.15 -25.65
CA ALA A 99 33.62 -24.85 -26.92
C ALA A 99 34.90 -25.66 -27.14
N VAL A 100 35.64 -25.99 -26.08
CA VAL A 100 36.87 -26.82 -26.16
C VAL A 100 36.61 -28.32 -26.02
N GLY A 101 35.37 -28.74 -25.78
CA GLY A 101 34.98 -30.15 -25.64
C GLY A 101 35.40 -30.82 -24.33
N ASP A 102 35.64 -30.06 -23.26
CA ASP A 102 35.99 -30.61 -21.94
C ASP A 102 34.73 -31.01 -21.16
N ALA A 103 34.26 -32.24 -21.37
CA ALA A 103 33.04 -32.76 -20.75
C ALA A 103 33.11 -32.80 -19.21
N GLY A 104 34.28 -33.05 -18.63
CA GLY A 104 34.45 -33.12 -17.18
C GLY A 104 34.35 -31.74 -16.51
N ALA A 105 35.01 -30.74 -17.08
CA ALA A 105 34.89 -29.36 -16.63
C ALA A 105 33.48 -28.81 -16.88
N GLN A 106 32.86 -29.14 -18.02
CA GLN A 106 31.50 -28.71 -18.37
C GLN A 106 30.47 -29.19 -17.33
N GLU A 107 30.46 -30.47 -16.98
CA GLU A 107 29.50 -31.01 -16.00
C GLU A 107 29.73 -30.43 -14.58
N LYS A 108 31.00 -30.25 -14.17
CA LYS A 108 31.32 -29.60 -12.89
C LYS A 108 30.79 -28.16 -12.82
N LEU A 109 30.94 -27.40 -13.91
CA LEU A 109 30.43 -26.03 -14.01
C LEU A 109 28.90 -26.01 -14.10
N ALA A 110 28.30 -26.97 -14.80
CA ALA A 110 26.84 -27.09 -14.91
C ALA A 110 26.18 -27.25 -13.53
N ARG A 111 26.76 -28.06 -12.63
CA ARG A 111 26.24 -28.22 -11.25
C ARG A 111 26.32 -26.94 -10.43
N ARG A 112 27.38 -26.16 -10.58
CA ARG A 112 27.53 -24.87 -9.88
C ARG A 112 26.54 -23.83 -10.41
N LEU A 113 26.41 -23.77 -11.73
CA LEU A 113 25.40 -22.94 -12.41
C LEU A 113 23.99 -23.28 -11.97
N GLU A 114 23.67 -24.57 -11.86
CA GLU A 114 22.35 -25.03 -11.43
C GLU A 114 22.06 -24.59 -9.99
N ARG A 115 23.05 -24.61 -9.09
CA ARG A 115 22.90 -24.07 -7.73
C ARG A 115 22.62 -22.57 -7.76
N GLN A 116 23.43 -21.78 -8.49
CA GLN A 116 23.23 -20.33 -8.61
C GLN A 116 21.88 -19.99 -9.25
N GLU A 117 21.50 -20.71 -10.31
CA GLU A 117 20.21 -20.57 -10.98
C GLU A 117 19.05 -20.86 -10.01
N THR A 118 19.18 -21.88 -9.16
CA THR A 118 18.13 -22.22 -8.18
C THR A 118 17.97 -21.14 -7.12
N ILE A 119 19.07 -20.61 -6.58
CA ILE A 119 19.05 -19.50 -5.60
C ILE A 119 18.42 -18.25 -6.21
N LEU A 120 18.87 -17.83 -7.40
CA LEU A 120 18.35 -16.65 -8.09
C LEU A 120 16.87 -16.82 -8.47
N THR A 121 16.46 -18.02 -8.89
CA THR A 121 15.05 -18.33 -9.16
C THR A 121 14.20 -18.19 -7.89
N LYS A 122 14.73 -18.60 -6.72
CA LYS A 122 14.04 -18.43 -5.44
C LYS A 122 13.94 -16.95 -5.03
N CYS A 123 14.97 -16.13 -5.26
CA CYS A 123 14.83 -14.70 -5.07
C CYS A 123 13.77 -14.08 -6.00
N LEU A 124 13.74 -14.48 -7.28
CA LEU A 124 12.70 -14.07 -8.23
C LEU A 124 11.31 -14.47 -7.74
N GLN A 125 11.15 -15.71 -7.29
CA GLN A 125 9.89 -16.23 -6.80
C GLN A 125 9.36 -15.44 -5.59
N GLY A 126 10.25 -15.07 -4.65
CA GLY A 126 9.90 -14.25 -3.50
C GLY A 126 9.44 -12.84 -3.92
N ALA A 127 10.13 -12.23 -4.89
CA ALA A 127 9.77 -10.93 -5.43
C ALA A 127 8.42 -10.96 -6.18
N VAL A 128 8.17 -12.02 -6.95
CA VAL A 128 6.89 -12.28 -7.62
C VAL A 128 5.77 -12.38 -6.60
N TYR A 129 5.91 -13.24 -5.58
CA TYR A 129 4.86 -13.39 -4.56
C TYR A 129 4.57 -12.08 -3.83
N ALA A 130 5.61 -11.36 -3.39
CA ALA A 130 5.43 -10.11 -2.68
C ALA A 130 4.79 -9.04 -3.56
N SER A 131 5.29 -8.82 -4.79
CA SER A 131 4.75 -7.79 -5.69
C SER A 131 3.33 -8.09 -6.15
N SER A 132 3.01 -9.35 -6.48
CA SER A 132 1.64 -9.77 -6.80
C SER A 132 0.71 -9.59 -5.61
N LEU A 133 1.11 -9.99 -4.40
CA LEU A 133 0.31 -9.82 -3.20
C LEU A 133 -0.01 -8.33 -2.92
N VAL A 134 0.97 -7.43 -3.11
CA VAL A 134 0.71 -5.99 -2.97
C VAL A 134 -0.30 -5.51 -4.01
N LYS A 135 -0.11 -5.84 -5.29
CA LYS A 135 -1.03 -5.43 -6.38
C LYS A 135 -2.45 -5.97 -6.15
N ASP A 136 -2.57 -7.23 -5.77
CA ASP A 136 -3.85 -7.90 -5.53
C ASP A 136 -4.58 -7.26 -4.34
N ASN A 137 -3.90 -7.10 -3.19
CA ASN A 137 -4.51 -6.49 -2.01
C ASN A 137 -4.92 -5.03 -2.24
N PHE A 138 -4.12 -4.28 -3.01
CA PHE A 138 -4.45 -2.90 -3.34
C PHE A 138 -5.62 -2.82 -4.33
N SER A 139 -5.65 -3.70 -5.33
CA SER A 139 -6.76 -3.82 -6.28
C SER A 139 -8.06 -4.19 -5.57
N ASP A 140 -8.01 -5.14 -4.62
CA ASP A 140 -9.15 -5.46 -3.77
C ASP A 140 -9.62 -4.26 -2.96
N ALA A 141 -8.70 -3.49 -2.38
CA ALA A 141 -9.05 -2.29 -1.63
C ALA A 141 -9.73 -1.25 -2.53
N VAL A 142 -9.23 -1.05 -3.75
CA VAL A 142 -9.85 -0.20 -4.77
C VAL A 142 -11.25 -0.73 -5.13
N ILE A 143 -11.40 -2.01 -5.47
CA ILE A 143 -12.71 -2.59 -5.84
C ILE A 143 -13.72 -2.44 -4.69
N ARG A 144 -13.31 -2.64 -3.43
CA ARG A 144 -14.17 -2.44 -2.26
C ARG A 144 -14.72 -1.01 -2.17
N HIS A 145 -13.93 0.00 -2.53
CA HIS A 145 -14.34 1.42 -2.45
C HIS A 145 -15.03 1.90 -3.73
N PHE A 146 -14.55 1.51 -4.92
CA PHE A 146 -14.99 2.07 -6.20
C PHE A 146 -15.89 1.12 -7.02
N GLY A 147 -16.07 -0.11 -6.57
CA GLY A 147 -16.94 -1.12 -7.18
C GLY A 147 -16.29 -1.89 -8.33
N GLU A 148 -17.04 -2.85 -8.89
CA GLU A 148 -16.55 -3.76 -9.95
C GLU A 148 -16.13 -3.04 -11.23
N ASN A 149 -16.70 -1.87 -11.51
CA ASN A 149 -16.33 -1.06 -12.68
C ASN A 149 -14.87 -0.55 -12.63
N SER A 150 -14.23 -0.60 -11.45
CA SER A 150 -12.81 -0.26 -11.30
C SER A 150 -11.86 -1.27 -11.95
N LEU A 151 -12.32 -2.51 -12.20
CA LEU A 151 -11.50 -3.59 -12.78
C LEU A 151 -10.88 -3.20 -14.12
N VAL A 152 -11.66 -2.58 -15.01
CA VAL A 152 -11.17 -2.15 -16.33
C VAL A 152 -10.04 -1.13 -16.20
N LYS A 153 -10.16 -0.19 -15.26
CA LYS A 153 -9.11 0.81 -14.98
C LYS A 153 -7.87 0.16 -14.36
N ILE A 154 -8.04 -0.82 -13.47
CA ILE A 154 -6.94 -1.60 -12.86
C ILE A 154 -6.16 -2.37 -13.92
N GLU A 155 -6.88 -3.10 -14.79
CA GLU A 155 -6.30 -3.91 -15.86
C GLU A 155 -5.53 -3.03 -16.86
N GLU A 156 -6.08 -1.87 -17.23
CA GLU A 156 -5.41 -0.92 -18.12
C GLU A 156 -4.09 -0.43 -17.53
N ILE A 157 -4.06 -0.03 -16.25
CA ILE A 157 -2.82 0.43 -15.59
C ILE A 157 -1.81 -0.73 -15.55
N THR A 158 -2.24 -1.93 -15.15
CA THR A 158 -1.38 -3.11 -15.02
C THR A 158 -0.78 -3.55 -16.36
N ALA A 159 -1.58 -3.48 -17.43
CA ALA A 159 -1.14 -3.87 -18.77
C ALA A 159 -0.16 -2.86 -19.40
N THR A 160 -0.21 -1.59 -19.00
CA THR A 160 0.52 -0.52 -19.70
C THR A 160 1.67 0.09 -18.91
N MET A 161 1.73 -0.13 -17.60
CA MET A 161 2.70 0.52 -16.72
C MET A 161 3.57 -0.50 -15.97
N VAL A 162 4.85 -0.15 -15.83
CA VAL A 162 5.78 -0.83 -14.93
C VAL A 162 5.41 -0.49 -13.49
N PHE A 163 5.50 -1.44 -12.56
CA PHE A 163 5.10 -1.28 -11.16
C PHE A 163 6.12 -0.45 -10.36
N ASP A 164 6.10 0.86 -10.59
CA ASP A 164 7.00 1.86 -10.02
C ASP A 164 6.25 3.09 -9.45
N GLU A 165 6.94 4.22 -9.29
CA GLU A 165 6.34 5.50 -8.87
C GLU A 165 5.20 5.97 -9.78
N LEU A 166 5.32 5.76 -11.10
CA LEU A 166 4.32 6.21 -12.07
C LEU A 166 3.08 5.32 -12.03
N TYR A 167 3.23 4.02 -11.78
CA TYR A 167 2.10 3.14 -11.52
C TYR A 167 1.29 3.61 -10.31
N TRP A 168 1.96 3.90 -9.20
CA TRP A 168 1.29 4.40 -8.00
C TRP A 168 0.61 5.75 -8.24
N ARG A 169 1.25 6.65 -8.99
CA ARG A 169 0.61 7.92 -9.37
C ARG A 169 -0.62 7.72 -10.23
N ALA A 170 -0.57 6.83 -11.22
CA ALA A 170 -1.72 6.55 -12.06
C ALA A 170 -2.91 6.04 -11.23
N TYR A 171 -2.66 5.18 -10.24
CA TYR A 171 -3.68 4.74 -9.29
C TYR A 171 -4.24 5.89 -8.45
N ILE A 172 -3.37 6.71 -7.84
CA ILE A 172 -3.78 7.85 -7.02
C ILE A 172 -4.58 8.84 -7.86
N ASP A 173 -4.11 9.19 -9.05
CA ASP A 173 -4.77 10.17 -9.91
C ASP A 173 -6.17 9.66 -10.35
N ARG A 174 -6.27 8.41 -10.82
CA ARG A 174 -7.51 7.83 -11.38
C ARG A 174 -8.57 7.45 -10.34
N PHE A 175 -8.15 7.00 -9.14
CA PHE A 175 -9.09 6.53 -8.12
C PHE A 175 -9.27 7.51 -6.97
N ILE A 176 -8.28 8.36 -6.69
CA ILE A 176 -8.37 9.33 -5.59
C ILE A 176 -8.67 10.71 -6.14
N LYS A 177 -7.79 11.28 -6.95
CA LYS A 177 -7.90 12.71 -7.34
C LYS A 177 -9.12 12.99 -8.21
N GLU A 178 -9.42 12.13 -9.17
CA GLU A 178 -10.64 12.25 -10.00
C GLU A 178 -11.91 12.23 -9.13
N GLU A 179 -12.00 11.30 -8.19
CA GLU A 179 -13.17 11.12 -7.32
C GLU A 179 -13.30 12.24 -6.30
N VAL A 180 -12.20 12.69 -5.69
CA VAL A 180 -12.18 13.84 -4.76
C VAL A 180 -12.63 15.12 -5.47
N ARG A 181 -12.16 15.38 -6.69
CA ARG A 181 -12.59 16.54 -7.48
C ARG A 181 -14.08 16.45 -7.85
N GLY A 182 -14.53 15.29 -8.31
CA GLY A 182 -15.94 15.04 -8.62
C GLY A 182 -16.85 15.23 -7.40
N ALA A 183 -16.42 14.73 -6.23
CA ALA A 183 -17.14 14.91 -4.97
C ALA A 183 -17.19 16.38 -4.54
N TYR A 184 -16.08 17.12 -4.66
CA TYR A 184 -16.06 18.55 -4.38
C TYR A 184 -17.06 19.32 -5.24
N ASP A 185 -17.09 19.07 -6.55
CA ASP A 185 -18.06 19.70 -7.46
C ASP A 185 -19.50 19.32 -7.08
N GLY A 186 -19.73 18.06 -6.69
CA GLY A 186 -21.01 17.58 -6.18
C GLY A 186 -21.45 18.31 -4.91
N ILE A 187 -20.55 18.49 -3.93
CA ILE A 187 -20.81 19.25 -2.69
C ILE A 187 -21.24 20.68 -3.01
N LEU A 188 -20.57 21.33 -3.96
CA LEU A 188 -20.91 22.70 -4.38
C LEU A 188 -22.25 22.77 -5.10
N ALA A 189 -22.53 21.84 -6.01
CA ALA A 189 -23.76 21.81 -6.81
C ALA A 189 -25.03 21.75 -5.95
N VAL A 190 -24.99 21.00 -4.84
CA VAL A 190 -26.12 20.88 -3.91
C VAL A 190 -25.94 21.67 -2.62
N ARG A 191 -24.88 22.51 -2.53
CA ARG A 191 -24.55 23.36 -1.38
C ARG A 191 -24.46 22.60 -0.05
N ARG A 192 -23.85 21.41 -0.04
CA ARG A 192 -23.65 20.58 1.17
C ARG A 192 -22.48 21.04 2.05
N TYR A 193 -22.10 22.30 1.96
CA TYR A 193 -21.09 22.92 2.83
C TYR A 193 -21.78 23.81 3.85
N ARG A 194 -21.18 23.96 5.04
CA ARG A 194 -21.73 24.82 6.10
C ARG A 194 -20.84 26.06 6.28
N LEU A 195 -21.49 27.22 6.44
CA LEU A 195 -20.82 28.48 6.77
C LEU A 195 -21.00 28.77 8.25
N LEU A 196 -19.89 28.92 8.96
CA LEU A 196 -19.84 29.19 10.39
C LEU A 196 -19.01 30.45 10.63
N ARG A 197 -19.34 31.20 11.69
CA ARG A 197 -18.54 32.34 12.13
C ARG A 197 -18.15 32.18 13.58
N GLU A 198 -16.86 32.14 13.84
CA GLU A 198 -16.29 32.04 15.19
C GLU A 198 -15.38 33.25 15.44
N GLY A 199 -15.95 34.29 16.07
CA GLY A 199 -15.24 35.55 16.30
C GLY A 199 -14.73 36.20 15.00
N GLN A 200 -13.41 36.20 14.82
CA GLN A 200 -12.71 36.74 13.65
C GLN A 200 -12.37 35.67 12.58
N LEU A 201 -12.89 34.46 12.72
CA LEU A 201 -12.76 33.39 11.73
C LEU A 201 -14.09 33.18 11.02
N LEU A 202 -14.05 33.19 9.69
CA LEU A 202 -15.09 32.62 8.84
C LEU A 202 -14.66 31.19 8.50
N ILE A 203 -15.51 30.22 8.79
CA ILE A 203 -15.22 28.80 8.57
C ILE A 203 -16.19 28.26 7.52
N VAL A 204 -15.64 27.63 6.50
CA VAL A 204 -16.42 26.76 5.60
C VAL A 204 -16.11 25.33 5.98
N ALA A 205 -17.14 24.57 6.39
CA ALA A 205 -17.02 23.15 6.69
C ALA A 205 -17.48 22.34 5.48
N PHE A 206 -16.56 21.56 4.91
CA PHE A 206 -16.84 20.57 3.88
C PHE A 206 -16.91 19.17 4.52
N PRO A 207 -18.05 18.47 4.43
CA PRO A 207 -18.17 17.13 5.01
C PRO A 207 -17.39 16.13 4.17
N PHE A 208 -16.45 15.40 4.77
CA PHE A 208 -15.72 14.34 4.06
C PHE A 208 -16.62 13.15 3.74
N ASP A 209 -17.68 12.92 4.53
CA ASP A 209 -18.68 11.89 4.24
C ASP A 209 -19.30 12.06 2.85
N ALA A 210 -19.43 13.29 2.35
CA ALA A 210 -19.95 13.52 1.00
C ALA A 210 -18.98 13.04 -0.10
N VAL A 211 -17.68 12.97 0.19
CA VAL A 211 -16.68 12.32 -0.69
C VAL A 211 -16.88 10.81 -0.63
N LEU A 212 -17.02 10.25 0.56
CA LEU A 212 -17.21 8.81 0.76
C LEU A 212 -18.54 8.30 0.20
N GLU A 213 -19.62 9.07 0.24
CA GLU A 213 -20.92 8.70 -0.33
C GLU A 213 -20.91 8.57 -1.85
N GLY A 214 -19.99 9.27 -2.53
CA GLY A 214 -19.81 9.14 -3.98
C GLY A 214 -19.21 7.79 -4.38
N LEU A 215 -18.57 7.10 -3.44
CA LEU A 215 -17.91 5.82 -3.64
C LEU A 215 -18.94 4.71 -3.84
N LYS A 216 -18.99 4.16 -5.06
CA LYS A 216 -19.87 3.05 -5.43
C LYS A 216 -19.23 1.70 -5.13
N GLY A 217 -18.82 1.52 -3.88
CA GLY A 217 -18.16 0.32 -3.40
C GLY A 217 -19.00 -0.94 -3.52
N THR A 218 -18.39 -2.08 -3.22
CA THR A 218 -19.07 -3.38 -3.22
C THR A 218 -18.80 -4.15 -1.93
N THR A 219 -19.85 -4.78 -1.39
CA THR A 219 -19.76 -5.71 -0.26
C THR A 219 -19.71 -7.16 -0.72
N LYS A 220 -19.77 -7.41 -2.03
CA LYS A 220 -19.64 -8.77 -2.58
C LYS A 220 -18.25 -9.32 -2.27
N ALA A 221 -18.18 -10.63 -2.08
CA ALA A 221 -16.91 -11.32 -1.96
C ALA A 221 -16.10 -11.14 -3.26
N ILE A 222 -14.88 -10.61 -3.12
CA ILE A 222 -13.93 -10.54 -4.22
C ILE A 222 -13.18 -11.88 -4.25
N SER A 223 -13.09 -12.49 -5.43
CA SER A 223 -12.37 -13.76 -5.60
C SER A 223 -10.89 -13.53 -5.33
N LYS A 224 -10.33 -14.31 -4.40
CA LYS A 224 -8.91 -14.25 -4.09
C LYS A 224 -8.09 -14.89 -5.21
N THR A 225 -6.93 -14.31 -5.48
CA THR A 225 -5.94 -14.92 -6.36
C THR A 225 -5.26 -16.11 -5.67
N ARG A 226 -4.57 -16.95 -6.44
CA ARG A 226 -3.79 -18.07 -5.89
C ARG A 226 -2.73 -17.56 -4.89
N VAL A 227 -2.06 -16.45 -5.20
CA VAL A 227 -1.09 -15.78 -4.32
C VAL A 227 -1.73 -15.36 -2.99
N GLN A 228 -2.89 -14.69 -3.03
CA GLN A 228 -3.61 -14.29 -1.81
C GLN A 228 -4.04 -15.49 -0.98
N SER A 229 -4.59 -16.53 -1.60
CA SER A 229 -4.97 -17.78 -0.92
C SER A 229 -3.77 -18.48 -0.27
N SER A 230 -2.65 -18.60 -0.98
CA SER A 230 -1.42 -19.19 -0.45
C SER A 230 -0.85 -18.37 0.71
N PHE A 231 -0.90 -17.03 0.62
CA PHE A 231 -0.45 -16.17 1.71
C PHE A 231 -1.36 -16.28 2.95
N GLU A 232 -2.67 -16.37 2.76
CA GLU A 232 -3.60 -16.57 3.87
C GLU A 232 -3.42 -17.93 4.55
N GLU A 233 -3.15 -18.98 3.78
CA GLU A 233 -2.81 -20.30 4.33
C GLU A 233 -1.48 -20.24 5.10
N ALA A 234 -0.47 -19.55 4.58
CA ALA A 234 0.80 -19.32 5.28
C ALA A 234 0.63 -18.55 6.61
N VAL A 235 -0.39 -17.69 6.70
CA VAL A 235 -0.68 -16.87 7.90
C VAL A 235 -1.58 -17.59 8.90
N ASN A 236 -2.61 -18.27 8.42
CA ASN A 236 -3.70 -18.78 9.26
C ASN A 236 -3.67 -20.32 9.42
N GLY A 237 -3.08 -21.05 8.48
CA GLY A 237 -2.95 -22.50 8.54
C GLY A 237 -1.86 -22.95 9.52
N ASP A 238 -2.08 -24.06 10.20
CA ASP A 238 -1.15 -24.59 11.21
C ASP A 238 0.23 -24.92 10.60
N ASP A 239 0.24 -25.64 9.47
CA ASP A 239 1.48 -25.95 8.74
C ASP A 239 2.15 -24.70 8.16
N GLY A 240 1.34 -23.79 7.61
CA GLY A 240 1.82 -22.51 7.08
C GLY A 240 2.55 -21.68 8.14
N ARG A 241 1.98 -21.59 9.34
CA ARG A 241 2.58 -20.90 10.48
C ARG A 241 3.90 -21.53 10.92
N LEU A 242 3.94 -22.86 11.01
CA LEU A 242 5.18 -23.58 11.38
C LEU A 242 6.27 -23.40 10.31
N ASN A 243 5.90 -23.43 9.04
CA ASN A 243 6.82 -23.13 7.93
C ASN A 243 7.35 -21.70 8.03
N ALA A 244 6.48 -20.72 8.29
CA ALA A 244 6.88 -19.32 8.45
C ALA A 244 7.81 -19.12 9.66
N GLU A 245 7.58 -19.82 10.78
CA GLU A 245 8.46 -19.78 11.95
C GLU A 245 9.85 -20.37 11.66
N ALA A 246 9.92 -21.44 10.85
CA ALA A 246 11.17 -22.04 10.42
C ALA A 246 11.97 -21.08 9.51
N VAL A 247 11.31 -20.48 8.51
CA VAL A 247 11.92 -19.48 7.61
C VAL A 247 12.37 -18.24 8.38
N LEU A 248 11.54 -17.74 9.31
CA LEU A 248 11.89 -16.60 10.16
C LEU A 248 13.14 -16.89 10.99
N SER A 249 13.24 -18.09 11.56
CA SER A 249 14.39 -18.52 12.35
C SER A 249 15.68 -18.57 11.52
N LEU A 250 15.59 -18.98 10.26
CA LEU A 250 16.72 -18.91 9.32
C LEU A 250 17.12 -17.46 9.03
N CYS A 251 16.15 -16.62 8.67
CA CYS A 251 16.42 -15.22 8.29
C CYS A 251 17.03 -14.42 9.45
N LEU A 252 16.64 -14.71 10.70
CA LEU A 252 17.23 -14.08 11.89
C LEU A 252 18.69 -14.48 12.13
N ARG A 253 19.13 -15.62 11.61
CA ARG A 253 20.49 -16.14 11.73
C ARG A 253 21.35 -15.85 10.51
N ALA A 254 20.72 -15.57 9.36
CA ALA A 254 21.41 -15.25 8.13
C ALA A 254 22.18 -13.94 8.29
N ASP A 255 23.48 -13.97 7.99
CA ASP A 255 24.29 -12.76 7.89
C ASP A 255 24.02 -12.11 6.53
N LEU A 256 23.22 -11.05 6.54
CA LEU A 256 22.88 -10.28 5.33
C LEU A 256 23.85 -9.12 5.06
N GLY A 257 25.02 -9.12 5.73
CA GLY A 257 26.18 -8.34 5.31
C GLY A 257 26.18 -6.86 5.71
N ASP A 258 25.29 -6.42 6.59
CA ASP A 258 25.33 -5.05 7.13
C ASP A 258 24.93 -5.02 8.62
N ALA A 259 25.92 -5.22 9.50
CA ALA A 259 25.73 -5.30 10.95
C ALA A 259 25.14 -4.02 11.60
N ASP A 260 25.19 -2.88 10.90
CA ASP A 260 24.71 -1.58 11.39
C ASP A 260 23.20 -1.36 11.16
N LYS A 261 22.53 -2.19 10.34
CA LYS A 261 21.08 -2.09 10.10
C LYS A 261 20.42 -3.43 10.33
N ARG A 262 20.10 -3.73 11.59
CA ARG A 262 19.18 -4.82 11.91
C ARG A 262 17.89 -4.63 11.11
N LEU A 263 17.52 -5.65 10.33
CA LEU A 263 16.26 -5.66 9.61
C LEU A 263 15.09 -5.56 10.59
N ASP A 264 14.05 -4.86 10.17
CA ASP A 264 12.86 -4.71 10.98
C ASP A 264 12.20 -6.09 11.20
N ARG A 265 11.78 -6.37 12.44
CA ARG A 265 11.21 -7.68 12.77
C ARG A 265 9.92 -7.95 12.01
N ASP A 266 9.12 -6.90 11.76
CA ASP A 266 7.86 -7.08 11.04
C ASP A 266 8.13 -7.33 9.54
N GLU A 267 9.18 -6.73 8.97
CA GLU A 267 9.63 -6.98 7.59
C GLU A 267 10.08 -8.43 7.42
N LEU A 268 10.90 -8.93 8.35
CA LEU A 268 11.31 -10.34 8.40
C LEU A 268 10.11 -11.29 8.55
N THR A 269 9.14 -10.91 9.40
CA THR A 269 7.93 -11.71 9.62
C THR A 269 7.08 -11.78 8.34
N PHE A 270 6.93 -10.67 7.63
CA PHE A 270 6.26 -10.64 6.33
C PHE A 270 7.00 -11.52 5.32
N ALA A 271 8.32 -11.35 5.18
CA ALA A 271 9.13 -12.11 4.24
C ALA A 271 9.12 -13.62 4.53
N ALA A 272 9.10 -14.01 5.80
CA ALA A 272 8.97 -15.40 6.21
C ALA A 272 7.61 -16.01 5.84
N ARG A 273 6.53 -15.24 5.96
CA ARG A 273 5.19 -15.65 5.49
C ARG A 273 5.14 -15.81 3.97
N VAL A 274 5.79 -14.92 3.23
CA VAL A 274 5.96 -15.08 1.78
C VAL A 274 6.78 -16.33 1.46
N GLY A 275 7.88 -16.58 2.17
CA GLY A 275 8.69 -17.78 2.01
C GLY A 275 7.91 -19.07 2.29
N ALA A 276 7.00 -19.05 3.27
CA ALA A 276 6.15 -20.19 3.62
C ALA A 276 5.09 -20.55 2.56
N MET A 277 4.87 -19.70 1.56
CA MET A 277 4.02 -20.02 0.40
C MET A 277 4.68 -21.02 -0.56
N ASP A 278 6.02 -21.12 -0.53
CA ASP A 278 6.77 -22.03 -1.38
C ASP A 278 6.97 -23.40 -0.68
N ALA A 279 6.87 -24.48 -1.45
CA ALA A 279 7.01 -25.84 -0.94
C ALA A 279 8.34 -26.09 -0.22
N VAL A 280 9.41 -25.35 -0.59
CA VAL A 280 10.74 -25.49 0.02
C VAL A 280 10.74 -25.24 1.53
N ALA A 281 9.81 -24.41 2.04
CA ALA A 281 9.70 -24.16 3.48
C ALA A 281 9.20 -25.40 4.22
N GLY A 282 8.25 -26.13 3.62
CA GLY A 282 7.78 -27.43 4.14
C GLY A 282 8.88 -28.49 4.09
N GLU A 283 9.57 -28.61 2.96
CA GLU A 283 10.69 -29.53 2.78
C GLU A 283 11.82 -29.25 3.79
N TYR A 284 12.14 -27.98 4.04
CA TYR A 284 13.12 -27.58 5.05
C TYR A 284 12.67 -28.00 6.44
N ARG A 285 11.41 -27.72 6.81
CA ARG A 285 10.84 -28.10 8.11
C ARG A 285 10.87 -29.61 8.33
N GLU A 286 10.53 -30.39 7.31
CA GLU A 286 10.62 -31.86 7.35
C GLU A 286 12.07 -32.31 7.56
N ALA A 287 13.03 -31.70 6.85
CA ALA A 287 14.45 -32.01 6.99
C ALA A 287 15.04 -31.67 8.37
N LEU A 288 14.39 -30.81 9.17
CA LEU A 288 14.76 -30.55 10.57
C LEU A 288 14.50 -31.74 11.50
N THR A 289 13.63 -32.68 11.11
CA THR A 289 13.27 -33.84 11.92
C THR A 289 14.19 -35.05 11.69
N ASP A 290 14.99 -35.03 10.61
CA ASP A 290 15.93 -36.09 10.26
C ASP A 290 17.33 -35.76 10.78
N ALA A 291 17.94 -36.62 11.60
CA ALA A 291 19.25 -36.37 12.23
C ALA A 291 20.45 -36.95 11.45
N SER A 292 20.25 -37.48 10.24
CA SER A 292 21.34 -38.03 9.41
C SER A 292 22.31 -36.96 8.87
N GLU A 293 23.54 -37.37 8.54
CA GLU A 293 24.56 -36.49 7.90
C GLU A 293 24.12 -36.04 6.50
N ASP A 294 23.53 -36.94 5.70
CA ASP A 294 22.94 -36.59 4.40
C ASP A 294 21.79 -35.56 4.54
N ALA A 295 21.09 -35.59 5.67
CA ALA A 295 20.08 -34.58 5.97
C ALA A 295 20.69 -33.22 6.37
N GLU A 296 21.95 -33.15 6.82
CA GLU A 296 22.61 -31.88 7.13
C GLU A 296 22.90 -31.06 5.88
N GLU A 297 23.51 -31.67 4.85
CA GLU A 297 23.75 -31.03 3.56
C GLU A 297 22.41 -30.61 2.91
N LYS A 298 21.40 -31.48 2.96
CA LYS A 298 20.05 -31.15 2.47
C LYS A 298 19.43 -29.98 3.24
N ARG A 299 19.55 -29.93 4.57
CA ARG A 299 19.05 -28.81 5.40
C ARG A 299 19.73 -27.50 5.05
N GLU A 300 21.04 -27.51 4.84
CA GLU A 300 21.79 -26.30 4.49
C GLU A 300 21.32 -25.73 3.15
N ILE A 301 21.19 -26.60 2.13
CA ILE A 301 20.68 -26.21 0.81
C ILE A 301 19.26 -25.65 0.91
N LEU A 302 18.35 -26.38 1.55
CA LEU A 302 16.95 -25.94 1.70
C LEU A 302 16.86 -24.63 2.50
N GLY A 303 17.72 -24.48 3.51
CA GLY A 303 17.83 -23.25 4.29
C GLY A 303 18.27 -22.05 3.45
N GLU A 304 19.29 -22.22 2.60
CA GLU A 304 19.74 -21.21 1.65
C GLU A 304 18.61 -20.80 0.69
N LEU A 305 17.83 -21.75 0.19
CA LEU A 305 16.68 -21.48 -0.68
C LEU A 305 15.55 -20.73 0.02
N CYS A 306 15.26 -21.05 1.29
CA CYS A 306 14.30 -20.31 2.11
C CYS A 306 14.73 -18.86 2.33
N VAL A 307 16.02 -18.65 2.62
CA VAL A 307 16.60 -17.31 2.78
C VAL A 307 16.54 -16.53 1.47
N ALA A 308 16.88 -17.17 0.34
CA ALA A 308 16.81 -16.55 -0.98
C ALA A 308 15.39 -16.05 -1.33
N LEU A 309 14.36 -16.85 -1.06
CA LEU A 309 12.95 -16.44 -1.20
C LEU A 309 12.62 -15.20 -0.35
N ALA A 310 12.97 -15.24 0.93
CA ALA A 310 12.71 -14.14 1.85
C ALA A 310 13.43 -12.85 1.42
N ILE A 311 14.68 -12.95 0.96
CA ILE A 311 15.45 -11.81 0.42
C ILE A 311 14.74 -11.18 -0.78
N GLY A 312 14.28 -12.01 -1.72
CA GLY A 312 13.51 -11.54 -2.87
C GLY A 312 12.29 -10.73 -2.47
N ALA A 313 11.51 -11.25 -1.52
CA ALA A 313 10.31 -10.59 -0.99
C ALA A 313 10.63 -9.25 -0.29
N MET A 314 11.67 -9.21 0.55
CA MET A 314 12.09 -7.99 1.24
C MET A 314 12.57 -6.91 0.27
N VAL A 315 13.42 -7.28 -0.69
CA VAL A 315 13.96 -6.37 -1.70
C VAL A 315 12.84 -5.73 -2.50
N SER A 316 11.92 -6.53 -3.05
CA SER A 316 10.79 -6.00 -3.82
C SER A 316 9.87 -5.13 -2.99
N LEU A 317 9.55 -5.54 -1.76
CA LEU A 317 8.67 -4.80 -0.87
C LEU A 317 9.26 -3.45 -0.48
N ARG A 318 10.57 -3.39 -0.23
CA ARG A 318 11.27 -2.14 0.08
C ARG A 318 11.17 -1.16 -1.09
N VAL A 319 11.41 -1.65 -2.31
CA VAL A 319 11.28 -0.86 -3.53
C VAL A 319 9.85 -0.34 -3.70
N VAL A 320 8.86 -1.22 -3.57
CA VAL A 320 7.45 -0.86 -3.71
C VAL A 320 7.03 0.22 -2.70
N ARG A 321 7.49 0.12 -1.44
CA ARG A 321 7.23 1.13 -0.40
C ARG A 321 7.89 2.48 -0.71
N GLU A 322 9.12 2.45 -1.24
CA GLU A 322 9.83 3.67 -1.64
C GLU A 322 9.11 4.37 -2.81
N ASP A 323 8.71 3.60 -3.82
CA ASP A 323 8.01 4.14 -4.99
C ASP A 323 6.62 4.65 -4.63
N PHE A 324 5.90 3.97 -3.72
CA PHE A 324 4.65 4.48 -3.15
C PHE A 324 4.86 5.81 -2.41
N SER A 325 5.93 5.92 -1.60
CA SER A 325 6.29 7.17 -0.91
C SER A 325 6.55 8.32 -1.90
N LYS A 326 7.27 8.06 -2.99
CA LYS A 326 7.55 9.05 -4.04
C LYS A 326 6.30 9.45 -4.83
N ALA A 327 5.35 8.54 -5.00
CA ALA A 327 4.09 8.84 -5.65
C ALA A 327 3.25 9.85 -4.85
N LEU A 328 3.39 9.85 -3.52
CA LEU A 328 2.71 10.73 -2.58
C LEU A 328 3.40 12.11 -2.39
N ARG A 329 4.31 12.52 -3.29
CA ARG A 329 5.11 13.76 -3.15
C ARG A 329 4.32 15.06 -3.03
N ASP A 330 3.05 15.06 -3.41
CA ASP A 330 2.17 16.22 -3.33
C ASP A 330 1.75 16.49 -1.86
N PHE A 331 1.96 15.53 -0.96
CA PHE A 331 1.73 15.65 0.47
C PHE A 331 3.00 16.04 1.23
N SER A 332 2.83 16.57 2.45
CA SER A 332 3.98 16.91 3.30
C SER A 332 4.74 15.65 3.74
N ALA A 333 6.04 15.79 4.01
CA ALA A 333 6.88 14.67 4.45
C ALA A 333 6.32 13.92 5.68
N LYS A 334 5.62 14.63 6.59
CA LYS A 334 4.97 14.02 7.75
C LYS A 334 3.74 13.18 7.35
N GLU A 335 2.92 13.70 6.43
CA GLU A 335 1.76 12.98 5.90
C GLU A 335 2.20 11.73 5.12
N VAL A 336 3.23 11.85 4.28
CA VAL A 336 3.83 10.73 3.54
C VAL A 336 4.36 9.65 4.48
N ALA A 337 5.15 10.03 5.49
CA ALA A 337 5.70 9.09 6.47
C ALA A 337 4.58 8.33 7.21
N TRP A 338 3.51 9.04 7.57
CA TRP A 338 2.35 8.44 8.23
C TRP A 338 1.59 7.47 7.30
N LEU A 339 1.36 7.84 6.03
CA LEU A 339 0.71 6.98 5.04
C LEU A 339 1.51 5.70 4.76
N VAL A 340 2.82 5.83 4.58
CA VAL A 340 3.73 4.69 4.36
C VAL A 340 3.76 3.76 5.59
N GLN A 341 3.70 4.32 6.79
CA GLN A 341 3.59 3.54 8.03
C GLN A 341 2.22 2.85 8.14
N ALA A 342 1.13 3.54 7.80
CA ALA A 342 -0.22 3.01 7.83
C ALA A 342 -0.42 1.87 6.82
N ALA A 343 0.15 1.99 5.61
CA ALA A 343 0.19 0.93 4.62
C ALA A 343 0.94 -0.31 5.11
N GLY A 344 1.96 -0.14 5.96
CA GLY A 344 2.76 -1.24 6.50
C GLY A 344 3.40 -2.06 5.37
N TYR A 345 2.99 -3.32 5.27
CA TYR A 345 3.41 -4.27 4.23
C TYR A 345 2.31 -4.53 3.19
N PHE A 346 1.40 -3.57 3.00
CA PHE A 346 0.26 -3.65 2.09
C PHE A 346 -0.67 -4.84 2.39
N GLU A 347 -0.88 -5.12 3.69
CA GLU A 347 -1.86 -6.11 4.13
C GLU A 347 -3.28 -5.61 3.84
N ALA A 348 -4.14 -6.47 3.27
CA ALA A 348 -5.51 -6.11 2.87
C ALA A 348 -6.31 -5.36 3.94
N LYS A 349 -6.19 -5.77 5.22
CA LYS A 349 -6.87 -5.15 6.37
C LYS A 349 -6.52 -3.68 6.61
N ARG A 350 -5.36 -3.22 6.13
CA ARG A 350 -4.87 -1.84 6.34
C ARG A 350 -5.23 -0.93 5.17
N LEU A 351 -5.24 -1.48 3.95
CA LEU A 351 -5.28 -0.68 2.73
C LEU A 351 -6.58 0.08 2.52
N GLY A 352 -7.72 -0.43 3.00
CA GLY A 352 -8.98 0.31 2.93
C GLY A 352 -8.87 1.67 3.65
N ASN A 353 -8.42 1.65 4.90
CA ASN A 353 -8.22 2.87 5.67
C ASN A 353 -7.16 3.77 5.03
N VAL A 354 -6.10 3.21 4.45
CA VAL A 354 -5.06 4.01 3.77
C VAL A 354 -5.65 4.78 2.59
N LEU A 355 -6.48 4.15 1.75
CA LEU A 355 -7.14 4.82 0.63
C LEU A 355 -8.01 5.99 1.10
N GLU A 356 -8.85 5.78 2.13
CA GLU A 356 -9.67 6.86 2.69
C GLU A 356 -8.82 8.04 3.20
N HIS A 357 -7.69 7.77 3.85
CA HIS A 357 -6.82 8.84 4.32
C HIS A 357 -6.08 9.55 3.18
N VAL A 358 -5.71 8.84 2.11
CA VAL A 358 -5.16 9.49 0.89
C VAL A 358 -6.22 10.42 0.30
N MET A 359 -7.49 10.01 0.26
CA MET A 359 -8.60 10.88 -0.18
C MET A 359 -8.82 12.08 0.75
N GLU A 360 -8.76 11.89 2.07
CA GLU A 360 -8.87 13.00 3.05
C GLU A 360 -7.77 14.04 2.81
N LEU A 361 -6.53 13.58 2.61
CA LEU A 361 -5.38 14.44 2.38
C LEU A 361 -5.41 15.12 1.01
N ASP A 362 -5.83 14.41 -0.04
CA ASP A 362 -6.02 14.99 -1.37
C ASP A 362 -7.14 16.04 -1.36
N PHE A 363 -8.21 15.80 -0.60
CA PHE A 363 -9.27 16.79 -0.46
C PHE A 363 -8.78 18.04 0.28
N ALA A 364 -8.00 17.86 1.34
CA ALA A 364 -7.35 18.98 2.02
C ALA A 364 -6.40 19.74 1.08
N LEU A 365 -5.64 19.03 0.25
CA LEU A 365 -4.73 19.60 -0.73
C LEU A 365 -5.47 20.44 -1.77
N LEU A 366 -6.55 19.91 -2.36
CA LEU A 366 -7.42 20.62 -3.30
C LEU A 366 -7.93 21.94 -2.72
N LEU A 367 -8.32 21.95 -1.44
CA LEU A 367 -8.75 23.17 -0.75
C LEU A 367 -7.60 24.15 -0.51
N ARG A 368 -6.38 23.67 -0.26
CA ARG A 368 -5.19 24.52 -0.10
C ARG A 368 -4.78 25.16 -1.42
N GLU A 369 -4.78 24.40 -2.51
CA GLU A 369 -4.45 24.88 -3.86
C GLU A 369 -5.38 26.04 -4.29
N LYS A 370 -6.68 25.90 -4.07
CA LYS A 370 -7.65 27.00 -4.35
C LYS A 370 -7.39 28.26 -3.53
N GLY A 371 -6.78 28.11 -2.36
CA GLY A 371 -6.47 29.19 -1.42
C GLY A 371 -5.08 29.78 -1.55
N GLU A 372 -4.23 29.31 -2.47
CA GLU A 372 -2.80 29.60 -2.51
C GLU A 372 -2.48 31.10 -2.47
N ALA A 373 -3.21 31.91 -3.23
CA ALA A 373 -2.99 33.37 -3.26
C ALA A 373 -3.23 34.09 -1.91
N ASP A 374 -3.88 33.43 -0.95
CA ASP A 374 -4.10 33.93 0.42
C ASP A 374 -3.66 32.92 1.49
N ALA A 375 -2.66 32.08 1.20
CA ALA A 375 -2.19 31.03 2.11
C ALA A 375 -1.85 31.55 3.54
N ALA A 376 -1.40 32.79 3.69
CA ALA A 376 -1.11 33.39 5.00
C ALA A 376 -2.36 33.72 5.83
N ARG A 377 -3.56 33.77 5.23
CA ARG A 377 -4.83 34.12 5.88
C ARG A 377 -5.83 32.96 5.92
N ILE A 378 -5.53 31.88 5.21
CA ILE A 378 -6.40 30.71 5.05
C ILE A 378 -5.70 29.51 5.67
N GLN A 379 -6.41 28.76 6.51
CA GLN A 379 -5.94 27.49 7.05
C GLN A 379 -6.94 26.40 6.71
N VAL A 380 -6.47 25.28 6.17
CA VAL A 380 -7.29 24.07 5.98
C VAL A 380 -6.96 23.10 7.09
N LYS A 381 -7.94 22.70 7.89
CA LYS A 381 -7.77 21.79 9.03
C LYS A 381 -8.82 20.68 9.01
N PRO A 382 -8.43 19.41 9.13
CA PRO A 382 -9.38 18.35 9.42
C PRO A 382 -9.89 18.49 10.85
N ALA A 383 -11.21 18.44 11.03
CA ALA A 383 -11.88 18.37 12.30
C ALA A 383 -12.48 16.97 12.46
N ARG A 384 -12.03 16.25 13.47
CA ARG A 384 -12.48 14.89 13.76
C ARG A 384 -13.39 14.90 14.98
N THR A 385 -14.60 14.38 14.82
CA THR A 385 -15.59 14.24 15.90
C THR A 385 -15.99 12.78 16.00
N ARG A 386 -15.93 12.17 17.19
CA ARG A 386 -16.37 10.78 17.31
C ARG A 386 -17.85 10.64 16.97
N ARG A 387 -18.20 9.53 16.34
CA ARG A 387 -19.53 9.23 15.84
C ARG A 387 -19.94 7.83 16.25
N ALA A 388 -21.17 7.68 16.71
CA ALA A 388 -21.79 6.41 17.06
C ALA A 388 -23.08 6.21 16.26
N ALA A 389 -23.41 4.96 15.95
CA ALA A 389 -24.68 4.66 15.31
C ALA A 389 -25.82 4.92 16.30
N LYS A 390 -26.91 5.53 15.83
CA LYS A 390 -28.07 5.84 16.67
C LYS A 390 -28.67 4.58 17.29
N ALA A 391 -28.68 3.46 16.57
CA ALA A 391 -29.14 2.17 17.07
C ALA A 391 -28.32 1.67 18.28
N GLU A 392 -26.99 1.82 18.24
CA GLU A 392 -26.10 1.43 19.35
C GLU A 392 -26.33 2.31 20.58
N VAL A 393 -26.52 3.62 20.36
CA VAL A 393 -26.83 4.56 21.44
C VAL A 393 -28.20 4.27 22.05
N ASP A 394 -29.21 4.00 21.22
CA ASP A 394 -30.56 3.72 21.68
C ASP A 394 -30.63 2.38 22.45
N ALA A 395 -29.77 1.40 22.15
CA ALA A 395 -29.63 0.16 22.93
C ALA A 395 -29.16 0.40 24.38
N LEU A 396 -28.45 1.51 24.65
CA LEU A 396 -28.05 1.88 26.02
C LEU A 396 -29.21 2.33 26.91
N ALA A 397 -30.44 2.43 26.37
CA ALA A 397 -31.62 2.72 27.16
C ALA A 397 -31.84 1.68 28.26
N GLU A 398 -31.52 0.40 28.01
CA GLU A 398 -31.60 -0.69 29.00
C GLU A 398 -30.63 -0.48 30.17
N ALA A 399 -29.47 0.12 29.90
CA ALA A 399 -28.49 0.52 30.91
C ALA A 399 -28.81 1.88 31.58
N GLY A 400 -29.96 2.50 31.27
CA GLY A 400 -30.40 3.76 31.90
C GLY A 400 -30.08 5.05 31.12
N LEU A 401 -29.72 4.96 29.84
CA LEU A 401 -29.54 6.14 28.97
C LEU A 401 -30.88 6.71 28.49
N ASN A 402 -31.52 7.55 29.31
CA ASN A 402 -32.73 8.24 28.90
C ASN A 402 -32.46 9.41 27.92
N LYS A 403 -33.52 9.96 27.31
CA LYS A 403 -33.46 11.05 26.32
C LYS A 403 -32.71 12.30 26.83
N ILE A 404 -32.83 12.63 28.11
CA ILE A 404 -32.15 13.79 28.70
C ILE A 404 -30.65 13.52 28.79
N ARG A 405 -30.26 12.35 29.29
CA ARG A 405 -28.86 11.92 29.39
C ARG A 405 -28.23 11.80 28.00
N ARG A 406 -28.92 11.22 27.02
CA ARG A 406 -28.44 11.17 25.62
C ARG A 406 -28.02 12.55 25.11
N LYS A 407 -28.85 13.57 25.31
CA LYS A 407 -28.53 14.96 24.91
C LYS A 407 -27.33 15.57 25.63
N GLN A 408 -26.86 15.01 26.74
CA GLN A 408 -25.67 15.52 27.44
C GLN A 408 -24.36 15.01 26.81
N PHE A 409 -24.42 13.83 26.20
CA PHE A 409 -23.26 13.15 25.60
C PHE A 409 -23.23 13.28 24.08
N PHE A 410 -24.38 13.46 23.43
CA PHE A 410 -24.51 13.41 21.98
C PHE A 410 -25.24 14.63 21.39
N ASP A 411 -24.84 14.99 20.18
CA ASP A 411 -25.56 15.83 19.23
C ASP A 411 -26.04 14.99 18.05
N ASP A 412 -27.10 15.42 17.38
CA ASP A 412 -27.54 14.79 16.13
C ASP A 412 -26.53 15.11 15.01
N ASP A 413 -26.17 14.12 14.18
CA ASP A 413 -25.30 14.36 13.03
C ASP A 413 -26.11 15.04 11.91
N PRO A 414 -25.79 16.29 11.52
CA PRO A 414 -26.56 17.01 10.51
C PRO A 414 -26.45 16.39 9.11
N ASP A 415 -25.41 15.61 8.85
CA ASP A 415 -25.14 15.03 7.53
C ASP A 415 -25.59 13.56 7.42
N GLN A 416 -25.86 12.90 8.56
CA GLN A 416 -26.21 11.47 8.64
C GLN A 416 -27.27 11.21 9.73
N PRO A 417 -28.57 11.17 9.40
CA PRO A 417 -29.67 11.09 10.38
C PRO A 417 -29.68 9.88 11.33
N GLU A 418 -29.03 8.78 10.92
CA GLU A 418 -28.91 7.55 11.71
C GLU A 418 -27.63 7.50 12.57
N SER A 419 -26.93 8.63 12.68
CA SER A 419 -25.71 8.79 13.46
C SER A 419 -25.84 9.91 14.50
N LEU A 420 -25.09 9.76 15.59
CA LEU A 420 -24.95 10.75 16.64
C LEU A 420 -23.48 11.12 16.82
N LEU A 421 -23.23 12.40 17.04
CA LEU A 421 -21.90 12.94 17.29
C LEU A 421 -21.66 13.07 18.78
N TRP A 422 -20.51 12.60 19.23
CA TRP A 422 -20.09 12.75 20.60
C TRP A 422 -19.73 14.22 20.91
N ARG A 423 -20.23 14.73 22.04
CA ARG A 423 -20.00 16.10 22.51
C ARG A 423 -18.63 16.31 23.15
N ALA A 424 -18.08 15.28 23.79
CA ALA A 424 -16.70 15.36 24.27
C ALA A 424 -15.75 15.34 23.06
N LYS A 425 -14.56 15.91 23.21
CA LYS A 425 -13.55 15.93 22.14
C LYS A 425 -12.37 15.01 22.43
N ASN A 426 -12.18 14.65 23.69
CA ASN A 426 -11.06 13.84 24.15
C ASN A 426 -11.47 12.99 25.36
N PRO A 427 -10.66 11.97 25.73
CA PRO A 427 -10.96 11.10 26.86
C PRO A 427 -11.14 11.84 28.19
N ALA A 428 -10.40 12.94 28.42
CA ALA A 428 -10.49 13.69 29.67
C ALA A 428 -11.85 14.40 29.80
N GLU A 429 -12.30 15.09 28.75
CA GLU A 429 -13.62 15.72 28.69
C GLU A 429 -14.76 14.68 28.83
N PHE A 430 -14.59 13.51 28.22
CA PHE A 430 -15.57 12.44 28.33
C PHE A 430 -15.67 11.90 29.77
N GLN A 431 -14.54 11.64 30.42
CA GLN A 431 -14.48 11.23 31.82
C GLN A 431 -15.04 12.30 32.78
N GLU A 432 -14.77 13.57 32.51
CA GLU A 432 -15.33 14.68 33.26
C GLU A 432 -16.86 14.71 33.13
N LYS A 433 -17.42 14.55 31.92
CA LYS A 433 -18.87 14.45 31.72
C LYS A 433 -19.48 13.27 32.47
N LEU A 434 -18.86 12.09 32.45
CA LEU A 434 -19.35 10.92 33.21
C LEU A 434 -19.47 11.24 34.71
N LYS A 435 -18.46 11.91 35.28
CA LYS A 435 -18.45 12.35 36.69
C LYS A 435 -19.49 13.43 36.96
N LEU A 436 -19.57 14.46 36.12
CA LEU A 436 -20.45 15.60 36.28
C LEU A 436 -21.93 15.19 36.29
N PHE A 437 -22.31 14.25 35.41
CA PHE A 437 -23.67 13.76 35.32
C PHE A 437 -23.97 12.57 36.25
N GLN A 438 -23.01 12.20 37.12
CA GLN A 438 -23.13 11.12 38.09
C GLN A 438 -23.64 9.82 37.46
N ILE A 439 -23.03 9.43 36.33
CA ILE A 439 -23.45 8.25 35.59
C ILE A 439 -23.14 6.98 36.38
N GLU A 440 -24.12 6.09 36.45
CA GLU A 440 -24.00 4.82 37.15
C GLU A 440 -22.92 3.92 36.53
N PRO A 441 -22.22 3.07 37.30
CA PRO A 441 -21.08 2.30 36.81
C PRO A 441 -21.35 1.43 35.57
N GLU A 442 -22.54 0.83 35.49
CA GLU A 442 -22.96 -0.01 34.38
C GLU A 442 -23.10 0.80 33.07
N LEU A 443 -23.82 1.93 33.13
CA LEU A 443 -23.96 2.83 31.99
C LEU A 443 -22.63 3.48 31.61
N ALA A 444 -21.82 3.86 32.60
CA ALA A 444 -20.50 4.45 32.37
C ALA A 444 -19.59 3.47 31.62
N LYS A 445 -19.58 2.19 32.00
CA LYS A 445 -18.82 1.16 31.29
C LYS A 445 -19.30 0.99 29.85
N ALA A 446 -20.61 0.94 29.62
CA ALA A 446 -21.16 0.80 28.28
C ALA A 446 -20.85 2.02 27.39
N LEU A 447 -20.93 3.24 27.94
CA LEU A 447 -20.55 4.47 27.24
C LEU A 447 -19.05 4.53 26.95
N VAL A 448 -18.18 4.02 27.84
CA VAL A 448 -16.73 3.95 27.59
C VAL A 448 -16.43 3.01 26.44
N VAL A 449 -17.03 1.81 26.42
CA VAL A 449 -16.87 0.86 25.30
C VAL A 449 -17.31 1.51 23.99
N LEU A 450 -18.52 2.08 23.96
CA LEU A 450 -19.03 2.75 22.77
C LEU A 450 -18.16 3.94 22.35
N TRP A 451 -17.60 4.68 23.30
CA TRP A 451 -16.69 5.79 23.01
C TRP A 451 -15.39 5.32 22.38
N GLU A 452 -14.79 4.25 22.91
CA GLU A 452 -13.50 3.73 22.44
C GLU A 452 -13.62 3.16 21.03
N GLU A 453 -14.71 2.44 20.76
CA GLU A 453 -15.02 1.80 19.47
C GLU A 453 -15.58 2.78 18.42
N ALA A 454 -16.08 3.95 18.84
CA ALA A 454 -16.66 4.94 17.94
C ALA A 454 -15.66 5.41 16.87
N GLY A 455 -16.08 5.30 15.61
CA GLY A 455 -15.40 5.90 14.47
C GLY A 455 -15.43 7.43 14.49
N PHE A 456 -14.84 8.06 13.48
CA PHE A 456 -14.81 9.51 13.37
C PHE A 456 -15.66 10.01 12.20
N LYS A 457 -16.36 11.12 12.42
CA LYS A 457 -16.76 12.06 11.38
C LYS A 457 -15.60 13.01 11.11
N VAL A 458 -15.31 13.22 9.84
CA VAL A 458 -14.29 14.17 9.39
C VAL A 458 -14.96 15.30 8.63
N ASP A 459 -14.76 16.52 9.10
CA ASP A 459 -15.07 17.75 8.36
C ASP A 459 -13.77 18.47 8.01
N LEU A 460 -13.65 18.93 6.77
CA LEU A 460 -12.52 19.73 6.31
C LEU A 460 -12.89 21.21 6.49
N TYR A 461 -12.28 21.85 7.47
CA TYR A 461 -12.52 23.25 7.80
C TYR A 461 -11.56 24.15 7.03
N LEU A 462 -12.15 24.98 6.16
CA LEU A 462 -11.49 26.13 5.56
C LEU A 462 -11.67 27.34 6.49
N CYS A 463 -10.65 27.65 7.27
CA CYS A 463 -10.63 28.75 8.22
C CYS A 463 -10.04 30.02 7.57
N ILE A 464 -10.86 31.03 7.36
CA ILE A 464 -10.49 32.32 6.79
C ILE A 464 -10.37 33.35 7.91
N ASN A 465 -9.18 33.91 8.11
CA ASN A 465 -8.92 34.92 9.12
C ASN A 465 -9.36 36.32 8.65
N LEU A 466 -10.53 36.75 9.13
CA LEU A 466 -11.14 38.04 8.78
C LEU A 466 -10.32 39.23 9.28
N ALA A 467 -9.68 39.11 10.44
CA ALA A 467 -8.83 40.19 10.98
C ALA A 467 -7.56 40.37 10.13
N ALA A 468 -6.93 39.28 9.70
CA ALA A 468 -5.75 39.33 8.83
C ALA A 468 -6.11 39.86 7.43
N LEU A 469 -7.28 39.49 6.90
CA LEU A 469 -7.79 40.03 5.64
C LEU A 469 -8.14 41.51 5.73
N GLY A 470 -8.77 41.93 6.82
CA GLY A 470 -9.17 43.33 7.03
C GLY A 470 -7.98 44.30 7.10
N LYS A 471 -6.77 43.82 7.42
CA LYS A 471 -5.54 44.64 7.40
C LYS A 471 -5.04 44.97 5.99
N VAL A 472 -5.39 44.15 5.00
CA VAL A 472 -4.86 44.26 3.63
C VAL A 472 -5.94 44.58 2.59
N ALA A 473 -7.22 44.43 2.93
CA ALA A 473 -8.34 44.69 2.05
C ALA A 473 -9.03 46.02 2.41
N THR A 474 -9.22 46.88 1.42
CA THR A 474 -10.04 48.11 1.53
C THR A 474 -11.53 47.80 1.68
N ASN A 475 -12.00 46.71 1.07
CA ASN A 475 -13.35 46.19 1.23
C ASN A 475 -13.30 44.71 1.63
N LEU A 476 -13.46 44.44 2.94
CA LEU A 476 -13.42 43.08 3.49
C LEU A 476 -14.53 42.19 2.90
N SER A 477 -15.73 42.71 2.69
CA SER A 477 -16.86 41.94 2.17
C SER A 477 -16.61 41.47 0.73
N ALA A 478 -16.11 42.36 -0.13
CA ALA A 478 -15.73 42.03 -1.49
C ALA A 478 -14.59 40.99 -1.51
N ARG A 479 -13.59 41.15 -0.64
CA ARG A 479 -12.47 40.21 -0.55
C ARG A 479 -12.90 38.83 -0.06
N VAL A 480 -13.80 38.75 0.92
CA VAL A 480 -14.38 37.48 1.38
C VAL A 480 -15.18 36.82 0.26
N ALA A 481 -15.99 37.58 -0.48
CA ALA A 481 -16.74 37.06 -1.62
C ALA A 481 -15.81 36.53 -2.73
N GLU A 482 -14.70 37.21 -3.02
CA GLU A 482 -13.69 36.75 -3.97
C GLU A 482 -13.00 35.45 -3.52
N ILE A 483 -12.65 35.34 -2.23
CA ILE A 483 -12.10 34.11 -1.67
C ILE A 483 -13.11 32.97 -1.81
N LEU A 484 -14.34 33.16 -1.31
CA LEU A 484 -15.40 32.15 -1.42
C LEU A 484 -15.69 31.77 -2.87
N GLY A 485 -15.63 32.74 -3.80
CA GLY A 485 -15.80 32.52 -5.23
C GLY A 485 -14.76 31.57 -5.84
N ARG A 486 -13.49 31.59 -5.39
CA ARG A 486 -12.47 30.61 -5.80
C ARG A 486 -12.79 29.18 -5.33
N TYR A 487 -13.54 29.07 -4.24
CA TYR A 487 -14.07 27.81 -3.75
C TYR A 487 -15.45 27.48 -4.34
N GLY A 488 -15.93 28.21 -5.35
CA GLY A 488 -17.25 27.99 -5.95
C GLY A 488 -18.43 28.28 -5.01
N ILE A 489 -18.19 28.96 -3.90
CA ILE A 489 -19.20 29.30 -2.90
C ILE A 489 -19.78 30.67 -3.22
N ALA A 490 -21.09 30.69 -3.50
CA ALA A 490 -21.79 31.94 -3.72
C ALA A 490 -21.85 32.78 -2.43
N PRO A 491 -21.78 34.13 -2.52
CA PRO A 491 -21.88 35.00 -1.36
C PRO A 491 -23.22 34.80 -0.62
N PRO A 492 -23.25 34.97 0.72
CA PRO A 492 -24.50 35.00 1.46
C PRO A 492 -25.43 36.08 0.87
N GLY A 493 -26.58 35.66 0.32
CA GLY A 493 -27.57 36.57 -0.31
C GLY A 493 -27.66 36.50 -1.84
N ALA A 494 -26.80 35.74 -2.53
CA ALA A 494 -27.01 35.44 -3.94
C ALA A 494 -28.21 34.49 -4.10
N ALA A 495 -29.22 34.93 -4.87
CA ALA A 495 -30.44 34.16 -5.14
C ALA A 495 -30.09 32.73 -5.58
N ASP A 496 -30.79 31.78 -4.98
CA ASP A 496 -30.65 30.36 -5.26
C ASP A 496 -31.24 30.05 -6.65
N PRO A 497 -30.44 29.62 -7.65
CA PRO A 497 -30.98 29.27 -8.96
C PRO A 497 -31.95 28.09 -8.89
N ALA A 498 -31.86 27.24 -7.85
CA ALA A 498 -32.80 26.15 -7.63
C ALA A 498 -34.14 26.62 -7.03
N LYS A 499 -34.16 27.70 -6.24
CA LYS A 499 -35.42 28.41 -5.89
C LYS A 499 -35.99 29.15 -7.09
N ALA A 500 -35.17 29.82 -7.88
CA ALA A 500 -35.62 30.54 -9.07
C ALA A 500 -36.28 29.63 -10.13
N ARG A 501 -35.97 28.33 -10.15
CA ARG A 501 -36.63 27.31 -10.99
C ARG A 501 -37.83 26.60 -10.34
N ARG A 502 -38.01 26.74 -9.01
CA ARG A 502 -39.21 26.26 -8.30
C ARG A 502 -40.29 27.33 -8.22
N ASP A 503 -39.89 28.59 -8.24
CA ASP A 503 -40.76 29.77 -8.15
C ASP A 503 -41.04 30.41 -9.54
N ALA A 504 -40.60 29.77 -10.63
CA ALA A 504 -40.93 30.08 -12.03
C ALA A 504 -41.60 28.86 -12.68
#